data_AF-A0A6I1MIE7-F1
#
_entry.id   AF-A0A6I1MIE7-F1
#
_cell.length_a   1.000
_cell.length_b   1.000
_cell.length_c   1.000
_cell.angle_alpha   90.00
_cell.angle_beta   90.00
_cell.angle_gamma   90.00
#
_symmetry.space_group_name_H-M   'P 1'
#
loop_
_entity.id
_entity.type
_entity.pdbx_description
1 polymer ?
#
loop_
_entity_poly.entity_id
_entity_poly.type
_entity_poly.pdbx_seq_one_letter_code
_entity_poly.pdbx_strand_id
1 'polypeptide(L)'
;MIRTIVCEKDRCNGNKFYIKNKDDKLTILCTECSSECDFDVSYYNFTMLSNCCNCNNDTFKIFKDTEKEGLYAKCTECGNPPEKIYIDLDGNQVSYDSKILNDVKEIVYKIDQRIYDLERKLESLENGQELLEQSLAYVTKFLSE
;
A
#
# COMPACT_ATOMS: atom_id res chain seq x y z
N MET A 1 4.94 -8.68 18.39
CA MET A 1 4.91 -10.10 18.79
C MET A 1 3.76 -10.78 18.06
N ILE A 2 4.02 -11.88 17.36
CA ILE A 2 3.00 -12.58 16.56
C ILE A 2 2.23 -13.57 17.45
N ARG A 3 0.91 -13.43 17.51
CA ARG A 3 0.01 -14.32 18.26
C ARG A 3 -0.93 -15.04 17.30
N THR A 4 -1.24 -16.30 17.61
CA THR A 4 -2.27 -17.05 16.89
C THR A 4 -3.64 -16.57 17.33
N ILE A 5 -4.55 -16.32 16.39
CA ILE A 5 -5.93 -15.99 16.69
C ILE A 5 -6.66 -17.30 17.01
N VAL A 6 -7.39 -17.30 18.11
CA VAL A 6 -8.30 -18.37 18.51
C VAL A 6 -9.69 -17.74 18.63
N CYS A 7 -10.73 -18.50 18.31
CA CYS A 7 -12.10 -18.01 18.42
C CYS A 7 -12.40 -17.52 19.84
N GLU A 8 -12.94 -16.31 19.96
CA GLU A 8 -13.24 -15.67 21.26
C GLU A 8 -14.63 -16.03 21.82
N LYS A 9 -15.42 -16.83 21.09
CA LYS A 9 -16.77 -17.22 21.51
C LYS A 9 -16.70 -18.25 22.64
N ASP A 10 -17.51 -18.05 23.68
CA ASP A 10 -17.62 -18.98 24.81
C ASP A 10 -17.80 -20.44 24.35
N ARG A 11 -16.91 -21.32 24.84
CA ARG A 11 -16.81 -22.76 24.52
C ARG A 11 -16.33 -23.12 23.11
N CYS A 12 -15.78 -22.18 22.34
CA CYS A 12 -15.12 -22.48 21.08
C CYS A 12 -13.59 -22.38 21.22
N ASN A 13 -12.86 -23.43 20.84
CA ASN A 13 -11.38 -23.43 20.82
C ASN A 13 -10.84 -23.50 19.38
N GLY A 14 -11.69 -23.17 18.40
CA GLY A 14 -11.35 -23.24 16.99
C GLY A 14 -10.20 -22.32 16.63
N ASN A 15 -9.19 -22.90 15.97
CA ASN A 15 -8.03 -22.20 15.44
C ASN A 15 -7.95 -22.24 13.90
N LYS A 16 -9.02 -22.72 13.26
CA LYS A 16 -9.20 -22.76 11.82
C LYS A 16 -10.33 -21.82 11.42
N PHE A 17 -10.10 -21.06 10.37
CA PHE A 17 -11.00 -20.01 9.92
C PHE A 17 -11.14 -20.02 8.41
N TYR A 18 -12.35 -19.73 7.93
CA TYR A 18 -12.58 -19.29 6.55
C TYR A 18 -12.28 -17.80 6.44
N ILE A 19 -11.80 -17.37 5.28
CA ILE A 19 -11.49 -15.97 5.00
C ILE A 19 -12.50 -15.43 3.99
N LYS A 20 -13.09 -14.28 4.30
CA LYS A 20 -13.91 -13.49 3.38
C LYS A 20 -13.42 -12.05 3.40
N ASN A 21 -13.44 -11.41 2.24
CA ASN A 21 -13.14 -9.99 2.11
C ASN A 21 -14.43 -9.25 1.73
N LYS A 22 -14.77 -8.19 2.46
CA LYS A 22 -15.95 -7.37 2.20
C LYS A 22 -15.61 -5.92 2.50
N ASP A 23 -15.68 -5.06 1.48
CA ASP A 23 -15.58 -3.60 1.60
C ASP A 23 -14.39 -3.16 2.48
N ASP A 24 -13.17 -3.54 2.09
CA ASP A 24 -11.89 -3.24 2.76
C ASP A 24 -11.70 -3.85 4.17
N LYS A 25 -12.58 -4.76 4.56
CA LYS A 25 -12.47 -5.56 5.79
C LYS A 25 -12.26 -7.02 5.49
N LEU A 26 -11.37 -7.63 6.27
CA LEU A 26 -11.16 -9.06 6.27
C LEU A 26 -12.01 -9.68 7.38
N THR A 27 -13.07 -10.37 6.99
CA THR A 27 -13.90 -11.15 7.90
C THR A 27 -13.36 -12.58 7.95
N ILE A 28 -13.02 -13.05 9.14
CA ILE A 28 -12.69 -14.46 9.37
C ILE A 28 -13.87 -15.16 10.04
N LEU A 29 -14.19 -16.38 9.60
CA LEU A 29 -15.27 -17.18 10.16
C LEU A 29 -14.72 -18.44 10.79
N CYS A 30 -14.98 -18.66 12.08
CA CYS A 30 -14.54 -19.88 12.75
C CYS A 30 -15.21 -21.12 12.17
N THR A 31 -14.43 -22.15 11.81
CA THR A 31 -14.97 -23.39 11.23
C THR A 31 -15.81 -24.22 12.22
N GLU A 32 -15.67 -23.98 13.54
CA GLU A 32 -16.34 -24.77 14.57
C GLU A 32 -17.66 -24.16 15.04
N CYS A 33 -17.73 -22.83 15.17
CA CYS A 33 -18.89 -22.15 15.75
C CYS A 33 -19.49 -21.05 14.87
N SER A 34 -18.94 -20.86 13.67
CA SER A 34 -19.34 -19.85 12.68
C SER A 34 -19.36 -18.41 13.21
N SER A 35 -18.57 -18.12 14.25
CA SER A 35 -18.38 -16.73 14.72
C SER A 35 -17.61 -15.94 13.67
N GLU A 36 -18.08 -14.74 13.36
CA GLU A 36 -17.41 -13.81 12.47
C GLU A 36 -16.57 -12.82 13.27
N CYS A 37 -15.35 -12.55 12.82
CA CYS A 37 -14.49 -11.52 13.37
C CYS A 37 -13.95 -10.66 12.23
N ASP A 38 -14.14 -9.35 12.32
CA ASP A 38 -13.70 -8.41 11.30
C ASP A 38 -12.37 -7.76 11.67
N PHE A 39 -11.48 -7.68 10.69
CA PHE A 39 -10.21 -6.98 10.79
C PHE A 39 -10.14 -5.90 9.72
N ASP A 40 -9.73 -4.71 10.13
CA ASP A 40 -9.36 -3.66 9.19
C ASP A 40 -8.08 -4.09 8.46
N VAL A 41 -8.14 -4.11 7.13
CA VAL A 41 -7.05 -4.49 6.24
C VAL A 41 -6.80 -3.41 5.17
N SER A 42 -7.34 -2.20 5.37
CA SER A 42 -7.19 -1.06 4.46
C SER A 42 -5.74 -0.65 4.22
N TYR A 43 -4.83 -1.01 5.13
CA TYR A 43 -3.40 -0.76 5.00
C TYR A 43 -2.68 -1.73 4.04
N TYR A 44 -3.33 -2.79 3.59
CA TYR A 44 -2.77 -3.68 2.57
C TYR A 44 -3.14 -3.22 1.16
N ASN A 45 -2.15 -3.17 0.28
CA ASN A 45 -2.35 -2.92 -1.15
C ASN A 45 -2.79 -4.18 -1.93
N PHE A 46 -3.38 -5.17 -1.24
CA PHE A 46 -3.81 -6.42 -1.84
C PHE A 46 -5.04 -6.98 -1.13
N THR A 47 -5.84 -7.73 -1.87
CA THR A 47 -7.01 -8.44 -1.34
C THR A 47 -6.65 -9.91 -1.16
N MET A 48 -6.81 -10.43 0.06
CA MET A 48 -6.71 -11.87 0.31
C MET A 48 -8.00 -12.57 -0.15
N LEU A 49 -7.85 -13.64 -0.94
CA LEU A 49 -8.95 -14.50 -1.35
C LEU A 49 -9.24 -15.59 -0.32
N SER A 50 -10.39 -16.23 -0.47
CA SER A 50 -10.85 -17.33 0.38
C SER A 50 -10.10 -18.65 0.15
N ASN A 51 -9.23 -18.74 -0.85
CA ASN A 51 -8.60 -19.99 -1.28
C ASN A 51 -7.08 -19.93 -1.17
N CYS A 52 -6.45 -21.08 -0.96
CA CYS A 52 -5.01 -21.19 -0.86
C CYS A 52 -4.36 -21.15 -2.24
N CYS A 53 -3.28 -20.39 -2.37
CA CYS A 53 -2.56 -20.20 -3.63
C CYS A 53 -1.96 -21.48 -4.24
N ASN A 54 -1.86 -22.58 -3.48
CA ASN A 54 -1.20 -23.82 -3.93
C ASN A 54 -2.14 -25.03 -4.01
N CYS A 55 -3.04 -25.19 -3.04
CA CYS A 55 -3.88 -26.39 -2.92
C CYS A 55 -5.38 -26.10 -2.99
N ASN A 56 -5.76 -24.83 -3.18
CA ASN A 56 -7.15 -24.38 -3.25
C ASN A 56 -8.00 -24.70 -1.99
N ASN A 57 -7.38 -25.09 -0.88
CA ASN A 57 -8.05 -25.22 0.42
C ASN A 57 -8.53 -23.85 0.90
N ASP A 58 -9.65 -23.84 1.61
CA ASP A 58 -10.37 -22.64 2.05
C ASP A 58 -10.26 -22.37 3.57
N THR A 59 -9.54 -23.24 4.29
CA THR A 59 -9.34 -23.12 5.74
C THR A 59 -7.92 -22.69 6.10
N PHE A 60 -7.83 -21.70 6.99
CA PHE A 60 -6.58 -21.05 7.38
C PHE A 60 -6.44 -20.91 8.90
N LYS A 61 -5.19 -20.96 9.38
CA LYS A 61 -4.80 -20.47 10.70
C LYS A 61 -4.41 -19.01 10.57
N ILE A 62 -4.97 -18.15 11.40
CA ILE A 62 -4.73 -16.71 11.37
C ILE A 62 -3.80 -16.30 12.50
N PHE A 63 -2.88 -15.40 12.21
CA PHE A 63 -1.92 -14.85 13.16
C PHE A 63 -1.96 -13.32 13.08
N LYS A 64 -1.90 -12.65 14.22
CA LYS A 64 -1.86 -11.19 14.34
C LYS A 64 -0.56 -10.76 14.99
N ASP A 65 0.14 -9.82 14.37
CA ASP A 65 1.24 -9.09 15.01
C ASP A 65 0.67 -7.97 15.86
N THR A 66 0.92 -8.02 17.16
CA THR A 66 0.44 -7.02 18.11
C THR A 66 1.23 -5.71 18.06
N GLU A 67 2.39 -5.68 17.39
CA GLU A 67 3.26 -4.49 17.32
C GLU A 67 3.09 -3.71 16.02
N LYS A 68 2.89 -4.42 14.90
CA LYS A 68 2.79 -3.84 13.55
C LYS A 68 1.39 -3.95 12.95
N GLU A 69 0.42 -4.43 13.73
CA GLU A 69 -0.96 -4.73 13.33
C GLU A 69 -1.13 -5.71 12.14
N GLY A 70 -0.05 -6.34 11.68
CA GLY A 70 -0.06 -7.26 10.55
C GLY A 70 -0.88 -8.52 10.81
N LEU A 71 -1.62 -8.99 9.80
CA LEU A 71 -2.47 -10.16 9.83
C LEU A 71 -1.96 -11.15 8.79
N TYR A 72 -1.64 -12.36 9.24
CA TYR A 72 -1.05 -13.42 8.45
C TYR A 72 -1.96 -14.63 8.47
N ALA A 73 -2.06 -15.31 7.35
CA ALA A 73 -2.88 -16.51 7.22
C ALA A 73 -2.03 -17.65 6.66
N LYS A 74 -2.22 -18.85 7.22
CA LYS A 74 -1.51 -20.07 6.83
C LYS A 74 -2.50 -21.18 6.55
N CYS A 75 -2.47 -21.75 5.35
CA CYS A 75 -3.30 -22.88 4.97
C CYS A 75 -3.10 -24.04 5.94
N THR A 76 -4.19 -24.65 6.38
CA THR A 76 -4.19 -25.77 7.32
C THR A 76 -3.63 -27.06 6.72
N GLU A 77 -3.75 -27.23 5.40
CA GLU A 77 -3.31 -28.42 4.65
C GLU A 77 -1.83 -28.32 4.26
N CYS A 78 -1.45 -27.31 3.46
CA CYS A 78 -0.10 -27.23 2.88
C CYS A 78 0.80 -26.16 3.52
N GLY A 79 0.26 -25.32 4.40
CA GLY A 79 1.03 -24.27 5.06
C GLY A 79 1.34 -23.03 4.20
N ASN A 80 0.86 -22.97 2.96
CA ASN A 80 1.00 -21.78 2.10
C ASN A 80 -0.04 -20.70 2.45
N PRO A 81 0.20 -19.42 2.09
CA PRO A 81 -0.75 -18.35 2.35
C PRO A 81 -2.02 -18.47 1.49
N PRO A 82 -3.07 -17.68 1.80
CA PRO A 82 -4.16 -17.44 0.88
C PRO A 82 -3.63 -16.79 -0.41
N GLU A 83 -4.36 -17.01 -1.49
CA GLU A 83 -4.14 -16.29 -2.73
C GLU A 83 -4.37 -14.80 -2.53
N LYS A 84 -3.52 -13.99 -3.17
CA LYS A 84 -3.55 -12.53 -3.08
C LYS A 84 -3.74 -11.96 -4.46
N ILE A 85 -4.65 -11.01 -4.57
CA ILE A 85 -4.87 -10.25 -5.80
C ILE A 85 -4.48 -8.80 -5.57
N TYR A 86 -3.89 -8.20 -6.59
CA TYR A 86 -3.51 -6.79 -6.62
C TYR A 86 -4.38 -6.11 -7.66
N ILE A 87 -4.90 -4.95 -7.33
CA ILE A 87 -5.76 -4.17 -8.23
C ILE A 87 -5.00 -2.91 -8.62
N ASP A 88 -4.97 -2.60 -9.91
CA ASP A 88 -4.41 -1.34 -10.42
C ASP A 88 -5.42 -0.17 -10.29
N LEU A 89 -5.01 1.02 -10.69
CA LEU A 89 -5.86 2.22 -10.61
C LEU A 89 -7.09 2.15 -11.51
N ASP A 90 -7.05 1.29 -12.54
CA ASP A 90 -8.13 1.08 -13.51
C ASP A 90 -9.10 -0.03 -13.06
N GLY A 91 -8.87 -0.63 -11.87
CA GLY A 91 -9.71 -1.69 -11.32
C GLY A 91 -9.39 -3.09 -11.87
N ASN A 92 -8.30 -3.26 -12.61
CA ASN A 92 -7.91 -4.55 -13.16
C ASN A 92 -7.03 -5.34 -12.20
N GLN A 93 -7.22 -6.66 -12.16
CA GLN A 93 -6.32 -7.55 -11.44
C GLN A 93 -4.97 -7.62 -12.16
N VAL A 94 -3.90 -7.34 -11.42
CA VAL A 94 -2.53 -7.37 -11.92
C VAL A 94 -1.66 -8.27 -11.04
N SER A 95 -0.51 -8.69 -11.58
CA SER A 95 0.52 -9.35 -10.77
C SER A 95 1.16 -8.36 -9.80
N TYR A 96 1.82 -8.89 -8.76
CA TYR A 96 2.60 -8.07 -7.83
C TYR A 96 3.66 -7.23 -8.56
N ASP A 97 4.41 -7.85 -9.47
CA ASP A 97 5.47 -7.16 -10.21
C ASP A 97 4.90 -6.02 -11.07
N SER A 98 3.76 -6.26 -11.75
CA SER A 98 3.07 -5.21 -12.52
C SER A 98 2.56 -4.08 -11.63
N LYS A 99 2.06 -4.39 -10.42
CA LYS A 99 1.64 -3.37 -9.46
C LYS A 99 2.81 -2.50 -9.03
N ILE A 100 3.94 -3.10 -8.68
CA ILE A 100 5.16 -2.37 -8.31
C ILE A 100 5.65 -1.49 -9.46
N LEU A 101 5.67 -2.00 -10.69
CA LEU A 101 6.06 -1.21 -11.86
C LEU A 101 5.14 -0.01 -12.09
N ASN A 102 3.83 -0.19 -11.93
CA ASN A 102 2.86 0.89 -12.05
C ASN A 102 3.05 1.96 -10.96
N ASP A 103 3.24 1.54 -9.71
CA ASP A 103 3.47 2.46 -8.59
C ASP A 103 4.78 3.25 -8.79
N VAL A 104 5.85 2.60 -9.27
CA VAL A 104 7.12 3.27 -9.63
C VAL A 104 6.91 4.26 -10.78
N LYS A 105 6.15 3.87 -11.81
CA LYS A 105 5.87 4.74 -12.97
C LYS A 105 5.17 6.03 -12.53
N GLU A 106 4.21 5.94 -11.60
CA GLU A 106 3.53 7.11 -11.05
C GLU A 106 4.49 8.03 -10.29
N ILE A 107 5.40 7.46 -9.48
CA ILE A 107 6.42 8.23 -8.76
C ILE A 107 7.35 8.95 -9.75
N VAL A 108 7.78 8.26 -10.82
CA VAL A 108 8.64 8.87 -11.87
C VAL A 108 7.94 10.05 -12.53
N TYR A 109 6.64 9.94 -12.87
CA TYR A 109 5.89 11.07 -13.41
C TYR A 109 5.81 12.26 -12.44
N LYS A 110 5.61 12.01 -11.15
CA LYS A 110 5.61 13.08 -10.13
C LYS A 110 6.98 13.74 -9.99
N ILE A 111 8.06 12.97 -10.13
CA ILE A 111 9.43 13.51 -10.11
C ILE A 111 9.66 14.39 -11.34
N ASP A 112 9.27 13.92 -12.53
CA ASP A 112 9.40 14.66 -13.79
C ASP A 112 8.69 16.01 -13.73
N GLN A 113 7.44 16.04 -13.25
CA GLN A 113 6.70 17.29 -13.03
C GLN A 113 7.40 18.25 -12.06
N ARG A 114 7.97 17.72 -10.96
CA ARG A 114 8.70 18.53 -9.98
C ARG A 114 10.01 19.08 -10.55
N ILE A 115 10.69 18.33 -11.40
CA ILE A 115 11.90 18.78 -12.10
C ILE A 115 11.54 19.91 -13.06
N TYR A 116 10.51 19.72 -13.89
CA TYR A 116 10.01 20.75 -14.80
C TYR A 116 9.65 22.06 -14.07
N ASP A 117 8.96 21.96 -12.92
CA ASP A 117 8.63 23.12 -12.09
C ASP A 117 9.87 23.82 -11.50
N LEU A 118 10.92 23.06 -11.19
CA LEU A 118 12.19 23.62 -10.71
C LEU A 118 12.94 24.32 -11.83
N GLU A 119 13.01 23.72 -13.03
CA GLU A 119 13.63 24.32 -14.21
C GLU A 119 13.00 25.67 -14.54
N ARG A 120 11.65 25.75 -14.56
CA ARG A 120 10.93 27.01 -14.79
C ARG A 120 11.22 28.07 -13.73
N LYS A 121 11.34 27.67 -12.46
CA LYS A 121 11.68 28.61 -11.37
C LYS A 121 13.12 29.10 -11.48
N LEU A 122 14.05 28.25 -11.90
CA LEU A 122 15.45 28.62 -12.16
C LEU A 122 15.55 29.62 -13.30
N GLU A 123 14.86 29.38 -14.42
CA GLU A 123 14.82 30.33 -15.55
C GLU A 123 14.26 31.70 -15.11
N SER A 124 13.21 31.72 -14.29
CA SER A 124 12.67 32.96 -13.73
C SER A 124 13.67 33.68 -12.80
N LEU A 125 14.49 32.94 -12.05
CA LEU A 125 15.52 33.49 -11.17
C LEU A 125 16.67 34.08 -11.98
N GLU A 126 17.15 33.37 -13.01
CA GLU A 126 18.20 33.84 -13.91
C GLU A 126 17.80 35.15 -14.60
N ASN A 127 16.59 35.21 -15.15
CA ASN A 127 16.06 36.43 -15.77
C ASN A 127 15.95 37.58 -14.76
N GLY A 128 15.56 37.30 -13.51
CA GLY A 128 15.53 38.29 -12.44
C GLY A 128 16.91 38.81 -12.06
N GLN A 129 17.92 37.94 -12.04
CA GLN A 129 19.31 38.31 -11.78
C GLN A 129 19.87 39.20 -12.89
N GLU A 130 19.64 38.87 -14.16
CA GLU A 130 20.10 39.69 -15.29
C GLU A 130 19.55 41.12 -15.20
N LEU A 131 18.26 41.26 -14.88
CA LEU A 131 17.63 42.57 -14.71
C LEU A 131 18.23 43.38 -13.55
N LEU A 132 18.58 42.72 -12.45
CA LEU A 132 19.25 43.35 -11.31
C LEU A 132 20.68 43.80 -11.68
N GLU A 133 21.43 42.98 -12.42
CA GLU A 133 22.77 43.32 -12.91
C GLU A 133 22.74 44.55 -13.83
N GLN A 134 21.78 44.60 -14.76
CA GLN A 134 21.58 45.76 -15.64
C GLN A 134 21.21 47.03 -14.85
N SER A 135 20.34 46.90 -13.84
CA SER A 135 19.94 48.02 -12.97
C SER A 135 21.12 48.54 -12.14
N LEU A 136 21.95 47.64 -11.60
CA LEU A 136 23.18 47.98 -10.87
C LEU A 136 24.18 48.70 -11.76
N ALA A 137 24.39 48.21 -12.99
CA ALA A 137 25.28 48.85 -13.94
C ALA A 137 24.83 50.28 -14.27
N TYR A 138 23.53 50.51 -14.45
CA TYR A 138 22.95 51.82 -14.70
C TYR A 138 23.17 52.79 -13.51
N VAL A 139 22.87 52.34 -12.28
CA VAL A 139 23.08 53.14 -11.07
C VAL A 139 24.56 53.47 -10.88
N THR A 140 25.45 52.50 -11.10
CA THR A 140 26.89 52.70 -10.97
C THR A 140 27.38 53.76 -11.95
N LYS A 141 26.93 53.72 -13.20
CA LYS A 141 27.25 54.73 -14.21
C LYS A 141 26.82 56.13 -13.77
N PHE A 142 25.59 56.27 -13.26
CA PHE A 142 25.05 57.55 -12.79
C PHE A 142 25.81 58.11 -11.59
N LEU A 143 26.29 57.25 -10.68
CA LEU A 143 27.05 57.67 -9.49
C LEU A 143 28.53 57.96 -9.78
N SER A 144 29.05 57.52 -10.92
CA SER A 144 30.44 57.73 -11.35
C SER A 144 30.66 58.98 -12.22
N GLU A 145 29.58 59.65 -12.63
CA GLU A 145 29.57 60.97 -13.26
C GLU A 145 29.39 62.07 -12.20
#